data_AF-A0A2M9ZXL0-F1
#
_entry.id   AF-A0A2M9ZXL0-F1
#
_cell.length_a   1.000
_cell.length_b   1.000
_cell.length_c   1.000
_cell.angle_alpha   90.00
_cell.angle_beta   90.00
_cell.angle_gamma   90.00
#
_symmetry.space_group_name_H-M   'P 1'
#
loop_
_entity.id
_entity.type
_entity.pdbx_description
1 polymer ?
#
loop_
_entity_poly.entity_id
_entity_poly.type
_entity_poly.pdbx_seq_one_letter_code
_entity_poly.pdbx_strand_id
1 'polypeptide(L)'
;MKKVLCVIYFVSFFYTCSSGNVKQQEVPSGFNFASYLPSSFEEIIKLTDGVDAEKDHGLSIFTNKYRIQMKWTEFPKGISKESLGSAQILSKFINLDPRYVALFKYELKMKVKNKNFTLLFQENLVPFLHQEVKKGDSIALFVFFGEYNTFGKEHILFVNEFQTGTR
;
A
#
# COMPACT_ATOMS: atom_id res chain seq x y z
N MET A 1 -66.05 6.46 -35.49
CA MET A 1 -66.44 5.66 -36.68
C MET A 1 -65.32 4.69 -37.03
N LYS A 2 -65.67 3.39 -37.07
CA LYS A 2 -65.11 2.25 -37.85
C LYS A 2 -63.62 2.34 -38.27
N LYS A 3 -62.76 1.54 -37.63
CA LYS A 3 -62.22 0.23 -38.11
C LYS A 3 -61.37 0.33 -39.38
N VAL A 4 -60.10 -0.06 -39.32
CA VAL A 4 -59.54 -1.20 -40.10
C VAL A 4 -58.34 -1.79 -39.33
N LEU A 5 -58.44 -3.09 -39.05
CA LEU A 5 -57.37 -4.00 -38.65
C LEU A 5 -56.42 -4.23 -39.83
N CYS A 6 -55.12 -4.36 -39.57
CA CYS A 6 -54.31 -5.31 -40.32
C CYS A 6 -53.38 -6.05 -39.36
N VAL A 7 -53.71 -7.33 -39.17
CA VAL A 7 -52.94 -8.36 -38.45
C VAL A 7 -52.05 -9.05 -39.49
N ILE A 8 -50.90 -9.57 -39.04
CA ILE A 8 -50.11 -10.74 -39.53
C ILE A 8 -48.62 -10.38 -39.45
N TYR A 9 -47.69 -11.18 -38.93
CA TYR A 9 -47.61 -12.38 -38.08
C TYR A 9 -46.08 -12.60 -37.91
N PHE A 10 -45.64 -13.12 -36.76
CA PHE A 10 -44.44 -13.96 -36.60
C PHE A 10 -43.14 -13.60 -37.35
N VAL A 11 -42.09 -13.21 -36.60
CA VAL A 11 -40.91 -14.09 -36.47
C VAL A 11 -40.37 -13.96 -35.06
N SER A 12 -40.52 -15.06 -34.31
CA SER A 12 -39.79 -15.36 -33.10
C SER A 12 -38.30 -15.49 -33.44
N PHE A 13 -37.50 -14.45 -33.20
CA PHE A 13 -36.06 -14.63 -33.06
C PHE A 13 -35.70 -14.57 -31.59
N PHE A 14 -35.65 -15.76 -31.00
CA PHE A 14 -34.77 -16.07 -29.89
C PHE A 14 -33.35 -15.64 -30.28
N TYR A 15 -32.94 -14.43 -29.89
CA TYR A 15 -31.54 -14.19 -29.57
C TYR A 15 -31.41 -14.21 -28.06
N THR A 16 -31.20 -15.43 -27.58
CA THR A 16 -30.50 -15.74 -26.34
C THR A 16 -29.18 -14.98 -26.32
N CYS A 17 -29.17 -13.77 -25.78
CA CYS A 17 -27.93 -13.19 -25.27
C CYS A 17 -27.67 -13.82 -23.90
N SER A 18 -27.03 -14.98 -23.99
CA SER A 18 -26.06 -15.54 -23.06
C SER A 18 -25.94 -14.73 -21.77
N SER A 19 -26.59 -15.23 -20.71
CA SER A 19 -26.16 -14.99 -19.34
C SER A 19 -24.74 -15.52 -19.25
N GLY A 20 -23.77 -14.68 -19.63
CA GLY A 20 -22.37 -14.94 -19.39
C GLY A 20 -22.23 -15.21 -17.90
N ASN A 21 -21.83 -16.44 -17.56
CA ASN A 21 -21.38 -16.79 -16.23
C ASN A 21 -20.28 -15.79 -15.86
N VAL A 22 -20.67 -14.71 -15.19
CA VAL A 22 -19.75 -13.89 -14.41
C VAL A 22 -19.31 -14.83 -13.31
N LYS A 23 -18.20 -15.53 -13.55
CA LYS A 23 -17.50 -16.28 -12.50
C LYS A 23 -17.34 -15.28 -11.37
N GLN A 24 -18.04 -15.50 -10.26
CA GLN A 24 -17.77 -14.78 -9.03
C GLN A 24 -16.27 -14.92 -8.80
N GLN A 25 -15.55 -13.83 -9.03
CA GLN A 25 -14.13 -13.76 -8.72
C GLN A 25 -14.09 -13.92 -7.20
N GLU A 26 -13.63 -15.07 -6.73
CA GLU A 26 -13.39 -15.31 -5.32
C GLU A 26 -12.53 -14.14 -4.82
N VAL A 27 -13.13 -13.27 -4.01
CA VAL A 27 -12.38 -12.21 -3.33
C VAL A 27 -11.42 -12.96 -2.42
N PRO A 28 -10.09 -12.85 -2.61
CA PRO A 28 -9.15 -13.62 -1.81
C PRO A 28 -9.40 -13.31 -0.33
N SER A 29 -9.79 -14.32 0.44
CA SER A 29 -9.98 -14.18 1.89
C SER A 29 -8.61 -14.17 2.56
N GLY A 30 -7.98 -13.00 2.63
CA GLY A 30 -6.69 -12.83 3.31
C GLY A 30 -5.81 -11.75 2.71
N PHE A 31 -4.69 -11.51 3.38
CA PHE A 31 -3.68 -10.56 2.92
C PHE A 31 -3.02 -11.06 1.63
N ASN A 32 -3.03 -10.26 0.57
CA ASN A 32 -2.44 -10.62 -0.72
C ASN A 32 -0.93 -10.33 -0.75
N PHE A 33 -0.14 -11.25 -0.16
CA PHE A 33 1.32 -11.18 -0.13
C PHE A 33 1.96 -11.11 -1.53
N ALA A 34 1.36 -11.76 -2.53
CA ALA A 34 1.88 -11.78 -3.90
C ALA A 34 1.85 -10.40 -4.60
N SER A 35 1.07 -9.44 -4.07
CA SER A 35 1.03 -8.07 -4.59
C SER A 35 2.25 -7.21 -4.23
N TYR A 36 3.20 -7.75 -3.45
CA TYR A 36 4.39 -7.03 -2.97
C TYR A 36 5.64 -7.51 -3.69
N LEU A 37 6.34 -6.59 -4.35
CA LEU A 37 7.57 -6.89 -5.08
C LEU A 37 8.74 -7.06 -4.10
N PRO A 38 9.56 -8.12 -4.22
CA PRO A 38 10.81 -8.21 -3.46
C PRO A 38 11.69 -6.99 -3.70
N SER A 39 12.15 -6.34 -2.62
CA SER A 39 13.01 -5.16 -2.71
C SER A 39 13.86 -5.00 -1.45
N SER A 40 14.77 -4.04 -1.49
CA SER A 40 15.63 -3.58 -0.40
C SER A 40 15.44 -2.08 -0.14
N PHE A 41 15.91 -1.60 1.02
CA PHE A 41 16.01 -0.17 1.26
C PHE A 41 16.95 0.50 0.26
N GLU A 42 18.03 -0.16 -0.13
CA GLU A 42 18.99 0.30 -1.13
C GLU A 42 18.36 0.56 -2.50
N GLU A 43 17.42 -0.29 -2.94
CA GLU A 43 16.72 -0.09 -4.20
C GLU A 43 15.75 1.09 -4.14
N ILE A 44 15.10 1.30 -2.99
CA ILE A 44 14.28 2.50 -2.76
C ILE A 44 15.15 3.76 -2.81
N ILE A 45 16.33 3.73 -2.19
CA ILE A 45 17.27 4.86 -2.27
C ILE A 45 17.63 5.16 -3.72
N LYS A 46 18.01 4.15 -4.51
CA LYS A 46 18.34 4.32 -5.94
C LYS A 46 17.19 4.93 -6.74
N LEU A 47 15.95 4.54 -6.45
CA LEU A 47 14.77 5.12 -7.09
C LEU A 47 14.66 6.63 -6.80
N THR A 48 14.91 7.03 -5.56
CA THR A 48 14.83 8.45 -5.13
C THR A 48 16.06 9.29 -5.47
N ASP A 49 17.22 8.67 -5.74
CA ASP A 49 18.41 9.41 -6.17
C ASP A 49 18.19 10.08 -7.54
N GLY A 50 17.33 9.49 -8.39
CA GLY A 50 16.87 10.14 -9.62
C GLY A 50 16.06 11.42 -9.35
N VAL A 51 15.18 11.39 -8.35
CA VAL A 51 14.40 12.57 -7.91
C VAL A 51 15.33 13.66 -7.37
N ASP A 52 16.30 13.30 -6.53
CA ASP A 52 17.30 14.26 -6.03
C ASP A 52 18.10 14.91 -7.18
N ALA A 53 18.37 14.16 -8.25
CA ALA A 53 19.13 14.65 -9.40
C ALA A 53 18.38 15.67 -10.26
N GLU A 54 17.05 15.59 -10.29
CA GLU A 54 16.20 16.56 -11.01
C GLU A 54 16.16 17.94 -10.33
N LYS A 55 16.70 18.06 -9.11
CA LYS A 55 16.71 19.29 -8.28
C LYS A 55 15.32 19.88 -8.04
N ASP A 56 14.27 19.10 -8.26
CA ASP A 56 12.92 19.48 -7.89
C ASP A 56 12.78 19.32 -6.38
N HIS A 57 12.41 20.42 -5.72
CA HIS A 57 12.33 20.46 -4.27
C HIS A 57 10.87 20.29 -3.85
N GLY A 58 10.58 19.24 -3.07
CA GLY A 58 9.24 19.01 -2.60
C GLY A 58 9.02 17.61 -2.04
N LEU A 59 7.82 17.12 -2.33
CA LEU A 59 7.33 15.81 -1.95
C LEU A 59 7.08 15.00 -3.22
N SER A 60 7.79 13.89 -3.36
CA SER A 60 7.47 12.90 -4.38
C SER A 60 6.60 11.80 -3.78
N ILE A 61 5.53 11.45 -4.47
CA ILE A 61 4.57 10.44 -4.03
C ILE A 61 4.72 9.19 -4.87
N PHE A 62 4.75 8.05 -4.20
CA PHE A 62 4.90 6.74 -4.77
C PHE A 62 3.68 5.88 -4.44
N THR A 63 3.45 4.83 -5.23
CA THR A 63 2.34 3.88 -4.99
C THR A 63 2.79 2.43 -5.02
N ASN A 64 4.10 2.20 -4.96
CA ASN A 64 4.70 0.88 -5.07
C ASN A 64 4.52 0.08 -3.77
N LYS A 65 4.37 -1.23 -3.92
CA LYS A 65 4.31 -2.18 -2.80
C LYS A 65 5.55 -3.06 -2.79
N TYR A 66 6.24 -3.11 -1.65
CA TYR A 66 7.51 -3.81 -1.50
C TYR A 66 7.51 -4.79 -0.33
N ARG A 67 8.13 -5.94 -0.55
CA ARG A 67 8.53 -6.87 0.51
C ARG A 67 10.01 -6.61 0.81
N ILE A 68 10.29 -6.04 1.97
CA ILE A 68 11.65 -5.67 2.40
C ILE A 68 12.11 -6.61 3.51
N GLN A 69 13.21 -7.32 3.29
CA GLN A 69 13.86 -8.11 4.35
C GLN A 69 14.80 -7.23 5.16
N MET A 70 14.72 -7.31 6.49
CA MET A 70 15.61 -6.58 7.38
C MET A 70 15.87 -7.31 8.69
N LYS A 71 16.96 -6.91 9.35
CA LYS A 71 17.23 -7.26 10.74
C LYS A 71 16.49 -6.32 11.67
N TRP A 72 15.68 -6.86 12.56
CA TRP A 72 14.89 -6.06 13.49
C TRP A 72 15.77 -5.38 14.54
N THR A 73 15.67 -4.06 14.68
CA THR A 73 16.60 -3.27 15.52
C THR A 73 15.95 -2.74 16.79
N GLU A 74 14.73 -2.24 16.68
CA GLU A 74 13.99 -1.61 17.77
C GLU A 74 12.49 -1.64 17.45
N PHE A 75 11.67 -1.44 18.47
CA PHE A 75 10.22 -1.45 18.32
C PHE A 75 9.68 -0.07 17.94
N PRO A 76 8.60 -0.02 17.13
CA PRO A 76 7.91 1.22 16.81
C PRO A 76 7.43 1.95 18.07
N LYS A 77 7.48 3.28 18.04
CA LYS A 77 6.96 4.18 19.09
C LYS A 77 5.74 4.92 18.57
N GLY A 78 5.03 5.65 19.43
CA GLY A 78 3.89 6.45 18.99
C GLY A 78 4.26 7.41 17.84
N ILE A 79 3.35 7.57 16.87
CA ILE A 79 3.56 8.41 15.68
C ILE A 79 3.76 9.88 16.06
N SER A 80 4.73 10.52 15.42
CA SER A 80 5.03 11.95 15.55
C SER A 80 4.03 12.81 14.78
N LYS A 81 3.94 14.10 15.11
CA LYS A 81 3.04 15.03 14.40
C LYS A 81 3.46 15.21 12.95
N GLU A 82 4.76 15.22 12.69
CA GLU A 82 5.35 15.34 11.36
C GLU A 82 4.95 14.14 10.49
N SER A 83 5.14 12.93 11.00
CA SER A 83 4.79 11.71 10.27
C SER A 83 3.29 11.53 10.07
N LEU A 84 2.46 11.96 11.03
CA LEU A 84 1.01 12.01 10.87
C LEU A 84 0.61 13.01 9.77
N GLY A 85 1.25 14.19 9.74
CA GLY A 85 1.02 15.20 8.71
C GLY A 85 1.34 14.68 7.31
N SER A 86 2.48 14.00 7.15
CA SER A 86 2.82 13.30 5.91
C SER A 86 1.77 12.27 5.51
N ALA A 87 1.38 11.37 6.42
CA ALA A 87 0.34 10.38 6.12
C ALA A 87 -1.00 11.01 5.68
N GLN A 88 -1.35 12.16 6.24
CA GLN A 88 -2.52 12.92 5.82
C GLN A 88 -2.35 13.53 4.42
N ILE A 89 -1.17 14.06 4.07
CA ILE A 89 -0.89 14.61 2.74
C ILE A 89 -1.02 13.52 1.68
N LEU A 90 -0.34 12.39 1.86
CA LEU A 90 -0.49 11.22 0.98
C LEU A 90 -1.97 10.88 0.79
N SER A 91 -2.72 10.73 1.88
CA SER A 91 -4.12 10.30 1.81
C SER A 91 -4.99 11.23 0.96
N LYS A 92 -4.74 12.54 1.03
CA LYS A 92 -5.44 13.51 0.19
C LYS A 92 -5.03 13.37 -1.27
N PHE A 93 -3.74 13.16 -1.55
CA PHE A 93 -3.24 13.05 -2.91
C PHE A 93 -3.79 11.82 -3.64
N ILE A 94 -3.86 10.67 -2.97
CA ILE A 94 -4.38 9.42 -3.56
C ILE A 94 -5.88 9.19 -3.29
N ASN A 95 -6.60 10.18 -2.76
CA ASN A 95 -8.02 10.09 -2.36
C ASN A 95 -8.34 8.87 -1.47
N LEU A 96 -7.45 8.57 -0.53
CA LEU A 96 -7.64 7.49 0.44
C LEU A 96 -8.61 7.93 1.54
N ASP A 97 -9.49 7.01 1.96
CA ASP A 97 -10.38 7.26 3.09
C ASP A 97 -9.56 7.60 4.35
N PRO A 98 -9.83 8.71 5.06
CA PRO A 98 -9.08 9.12 6.24
C PRO A 98 -9.00 8.06 7.34
N ARG A 99 -9.97 7.14 7.39
CA ARG A 99 -9.98 6.01 8.33
C ARG A 99 -8.77 5.09 8.14
N TYR A 100 -8.21 4.99 6.93
CA TYR A 100 -6.99 4.22 6.69
C TYR A 100 -5.76 4.88 7.33
N VAL A 101 -5.64 6.21 7.25
CA VAL A 101 -4.55 6.94 7.91
C VAL A 101 -4.61 6.76 9.42
N ALA A 102 -5.83 6.77 9.99
CA ALA A 102 -6.05 6.60 11.43
C ALA A 102 -5.59 5.24 11.97
N LEU A 103 -5.36 4.24 11.10
CA LEU A 103 -4.77 2.96 11.50
C LEU A 103 -3.29 3.09 11.86
N PHE A 104 -2.57 4.02 11.24
CA PHE A 104 -1.13 4.19 11.43
C PHE A 104 -0.85 5.08 12.63
N LYS A 105 -0.58 4.43 13.77
CA LYS A 105 -0.37 5.12 15.06
C LYS A 105 1.03 4.97 15.63
N TYR A 106 1.89 4.20 14.96
CA TYR A 106 3.25 3.96 15.40
C TYR A 106 4.25 4.21 14.29
N GLU A 107 5.45 4.64 14.65
CA GLU A 107 6.55 4.89 13.73
C GLU A 107 7.85 4.23 14.21
N LEU A 108 8.66 3.77 13.26
CA LEU A 108 10.05 3.42 13.44
C LEU A 108 10.90 4.29 12.53
N LYS A 109 11.79 5.08 13.13
CA LYS A 109 12.74 5.92 12.40
C LYS A 109 14.08 5.23 12.32
N MET A 110 14.62 5.09 11.11
CA MET A 110 15.91 4.47 10.88
C MET A 110 16.68 5.20 9.78
N LYS A 111 17.99 4.96 9.74
CA LYS A 111 18.88 5.54 8.73
C LYS A 111 19.58 4.44 7.94
N VAL A 112 19.49 4.49 6.62
CA VAL A 112 20.13 3.53 5.70
C VAL A 112 20.92 4.31 4.67
N LYS A 113 22.23 4.02 4.54
CA LYS A 113 23.15 4.69 3.60
C LYS A 113 22.96 6.20 3.48
N ASN A 114 22.91 6.88 4.63
CA ASN A 114 22.70 8.33 4.78
C ASN A 114 21.32 8.91 4.44
N LYS A 115 20.35 8.08 4.06
CA LYS A 115 18.95 8.49 3.87
C LYS A 115 18.12 8.13 5.10
N ASN A 116 17.15 8.96 5.41
CA ASN A 116 16.23 8.75 6.53
C ASN A 116 15.03 7.92 6.05
N PHE A 117 14.56 7.02 6.90
CA PHE A 117 13.38 6.20 6.68
C PHE A 117 12.48 6.28 7.92
N THR A 118 11.21 6.55 7.66
CA THR A 118 10.14 6.47 8.64
C THR A 118 9.19 5.36 8.21
N LEU A 119 9.14 4.29 8.99
CA LEU A 119 8.22 3.17 8.79
C LEU A 119 6.99 3.40 9.67
N LEU A 120 5.81 3.54 9.08
CA LEU A 120 4.56 3.75 9.79
C LEU A 120 3.84 2.42 9.95
N PHE A 121 3.52 2.04 11.18
CA PHE A 121 2.88 0.77 11.50
C PHE A 121 1.42 0.98 11.88
N GLN A 122 0.58 0.06 11.41
CA GLN A 122 -0.79 -0.03 11.88
C GLN A 122 -0.83 -0.44 13.35
N GLU A 123 -1.72 0.17 14.13
CA GLU A 123 -1.88 -0.08 15.57
C GLU A 123 -2.06 -1.56 15.90
N ASN A 124 -2.84 -2.28 15.09
CA ASN A 124 -3.12 -3.70 15.27
C ASN A 124 -1.91 -4.61 15.02
N LEU A 125 -0.89 -4.18 14.26
CA LEU A 125 0.29 -5.00 13.95
C LEU A 125 1.33 -4.98 15.09
N VAL A 126 1.41 -3.88 15.83
CA VAL A 126 2.47 -3.66 16.83
C VAL A 126 2.44 -4.70 17.97
N PRO A 127 1.28 -5.11 18.53
CA PRO A 127 1.23 -6.18 19.52
C PRO A 127 1.81 -7.50 19.02
N PHE A 128 1.53 -7.89 17.76
CA PHE A 128 2.06 -9.13 17.17
C PHE A 128 3.57 -9.04 16.94
N LEU A 129 4.07 -7.88 16.48
CA LEU A 129 5.50 -7.62 16.38
C LEU A 129 6.21 -7.84 17.73
N HIS A 130 5.64 -7.34 18.83
CA HIS A 130 6.19 -7.54 20.17
C HIS A 130 6.20 -8.99 20.64
N GLN A 131 5.22 -9.79 20.22
CA GLN A 131 5.09 -11.18 20.61
C GLN A 131 6.00 -12.10 19.79
N GLU A 132 6.12 -11.84 18.50
CA GLU A 132 6.71 -12.77 17.53
C GLU A 132 8.16 -12.42 17.14
N VAL A 133 8.58 -11.16 17.32
CA VAL A 133 9.88 -10.66 16.82
C VAL A 133 10.79 -10.26 17.98
N LYS A 134 12.02 -10.76 17.99
CA LYS A 134 13.09 -10.32 18.88
C LYS A 134 14.06 -9.43 18.13
N LYS A 135 14.72 -8.54 18.87
CA LYS A 135 15.81 -7.72 18.33
C LYS A 135 16.90 -8.65 17.74
N GLY A 136 17.31 -8.38 16.51
CA GLY A 136 18.27 -9.18 15.74
C GLY A 136 17.62 -10.23 14.82
N ASP A 137 16.31 -10.48 14.95
CA ASP A 137 15.62 -11.42 14.07
C ASP A 137 15.55 -10.90 12.65
N SER A 138 15.53 -11.82 11.69
CA SER A 138 15.27 -11.48 10.29
C SER A 138 13.77 -11.49 10.05
N ILE A 139 13.24 -10.36 9.58
CA ILE A 139 11.83 -10.23 9.24
C ILE A 139 11.67 -9.72 7.82
N ALA A 140 10.53 -10.03 7.21
CA ALA A 140 10.06 -9.41 5.97
C ALA A 140 8.92 -8.44 6.31
N LEU A 141 9.09 -7.17 5.94
CA LEU A 141 8.04 -6.15 6.02
C LEU A 141 7.34 -6.01 4.67
N PHE A 142 6.02 -5.97 4.67
CA PHE A 142 5.18 -5.72 3.51
C PHE A 142 4.71 -4.28 3.56
N VAL A 143 5.37 -3.43 2.78
CA VAL A 143 5.24 -1.97 2.86
C VAL A 143 4.66 -1.36 1.58
N PHE A 144 3.90 -0.30 1.74
CA PHE A 144 3.56 0.63 0.68
C PHE A 144 4.52 1.82 0.75
N PHE A 145 5.26 2.10 -0.32
CA PHE A 145 6.12 3.27 -0.40
C PHE A 145 5.28 4.47 -0.80
N GLY A 146 5.09 5.39 0.14
CA GLY A 146 4.16 6.51 -0.03
C GLY A 146 4.84 7.81 -0.42
N GLU A 147 5.92 8.18 0.26
CA GLU A 147 6.48 9.52 0.10
C GLU A 147 8.01 9.53 0.16
N TYR A 148 8.61 10.42 -0.61
CA TYR A 148 9.98 10.89 -0.43
C TYR A 148 9.99 12.41 -0.31
N ASN A 149 10.44 12.91 0.83
CA ASN A 149 10.64 14.34 1.09
C ASN A 149 12.09 14.72 0.77
N THR A 150 12.28 15.53 -0.27
CA THR A 150 13.62 15.92 -0.75
C THR A 150 14.34 16.89 0.20
N PHE A 151 13.62 17.64 1.03
CA PHE A 151 14.22 18.59 1.99
C PHE A 151 14.94 17.85 3.12
N GLY A 152 14.26 16.87 3.71
CA GLY A 152 14.78 16.05 4.82
C GLY A 152 15.48 14.77 4.37
N LYS A 153 15.47 14.48 3.06
CA LYS A 153 15.89 13.20 2.47
C LYS A 153 15.27 12.00 3.20
N GLU A 154 13.98 12.10 3.42
CA GLU A 154 13.20 11.18 4.25
C GLU A 154 12.21 10.39 3.39
N HIS A 155 12.26 9.07 3.54
CA HIS A 155 11.32 8.13 2.93
C HIS A 155 10.26 7.75 3.94
N ILE A 156 9.01 7.68 3.51
CA ILE A 156 7.89 7.24 4.34
C ILE A 156 7.29 5.97 3.75
N LEU A 157 7.36 4.90 4.53
CA LEU A 157 6.88 3.57 4.17
C LEU A 157 5.75 3.18 5.13
N PHE A 158 4.63 2.74 4.59
CA PHE A 158 3.47 2.29 5.35
C PHE A 158 3.50 0.78 5.46
N VAL A 159 3.75 0.26 6.66
CA VAL A 159 3.84 -1.16 6.95
C VAL A 159 2.44 -1.74 7.12
N ASN A 160 2.08 -2.64 6.21
CA ASN A 160 0.76 -3.24 6.15
C ASN A 160 0.73 -4.67 6.71
N GLU A 161 1.87 -5.36 6.72
CA GLU A 161 2.02 -6.70 7.30
C GLU A 161 3.50 -7.01 7.55
N PHE A 162 3.80 -8.03 8.36
CA PHE A 162 5.14 -8.59 8.51
C PHE A 162 5.13 -10.13 8.49
N GLN A 163 6.29 -10.73 8.23
CA GLN A 163 6.51 -12.17 8.37
C GLN A 163 7.84 -12.43 9.06
N THR A 164 7.84 -13.38 9.99
CA THR A 164 9.05 -13.89 10.64
C THR A 164 9.62 -15.07 9.86
N GLY A 165 10.93 -15.06 9.59
CA GLY A 165 11.63 -16.16 8.91
C GLY A 165 11.44 -16.20 7.39
N THR A 166 12.42 -16.79 6.69
CA THR A 166 12.30 -17.15 5.27
C THR A 166 11.45 -18.40 5.15
N ARG A 167 10.15 -18.24 4.87
CA ARG A 167 9.40 -19.26 4.14
C ARG A 167 9.62 -19.08 2.65
#